data_AF-A0A2N1D5W8-F1
#
_entry.id   AF-A0A2N1D5W8-F1
#
_cell.length_a   1.000
_cell.length_b   1.000
_cell.length_c   1.000
_cell.angle_alpha   90.00
_cell.angle_beta   90.00
_cell.angle_gamma   90.00
#
_symmetry.space_group_name_H-M   'P 1'
#
loop_
_entity.id
_entity.type
_entity.pdbx_description
1 polymer ?
#
loop_
_entity_poly.entity_id
_entity_poly.type
_entity_poly.pdbx_seq_one_letter_code
_entity_poly.pdbx_strand_id
1 'polypeptide(L)'
;LVAKALNLDLQANSKAGYDGIDKNNVRVQIKGRRITPDNKSRQLSAIRKYDEKDFDELAAVIYDENFDVIDAVLIPHEVVGEYASFRKHVNAHILILKGPILSDRRVKCIKEAVCS
;
A
#
# COMPACT_ATOMS: atom_id res chain seq x y z
N LEU A 1 0.49 -13.50 -0.71
CA LEU A 1 1.80 -12.98 -0.28
C LEU A 1 1.68 -12.09 0.96
N VAL A 2 1.26 -10.82 0.82
CA VAL A 2 1.18 -9.86 1.94
C VAL A 2 0.28 -10.33 3.09
N ALA A 3 -0.92 -10.82 2.81
CA ALA A 3 -1.82 -11.30 3.86
C ALA A 3 -1.21 -12.42 4.72
N LYS A 4 -0.46 -13.34 4.10
CA LYS A 4 0.29 -14.37 4.82
C LYS A 4 1.41 -13.75 5.66
N ALA A 5 2.19 -12.85 5.07
CA ALA A 5 3.32 -12.18 5.74
C ALA A 5 2.89 -11.38 6.98
N LEU A 6 1.71 -10.74 6.93
CA LEU A 6 1.18 -9.91 8.00
C LEU A 6 0.13 -10.65 8.87
N ASN A 7 -0.12 -11.94 8.62
CA ASN A 7 -1.17 -12.73 9.28
C ASN A 7 -2.55 -12.05 9.24
N LEU A 8 -2.93 -11.54 8.07
CA LEU A 8 -4.22 -10.87 7.87
C LEU A 8 -5.32 -11.89 7.59
N ASP A 9 -6.46 -11.69 8.22
CA ASP A 9 -7.71 -12.28 7.81
C ASP A 9 -8.28 -11.48 6.62
N LEU A 10 -8.28 -12.11 5.44
CA LEU A 10 -8.70 -11.46 4.19
C LEU A 10 -10.21 -11.27 4.18
N GLN A 11 -10.65 -10.09 3.78
CA GLN A 11 -12.06 -9.82 3.59
C GLN A 11 -12.55 -10.38 2.26
N ALA A 12 -13.86 -10.66 2.21
CA ALA A 12 -14.51 -11.03 0.96
C ALA A 12 -14.40 -9.90 -0.09
N ASN A 13 -14.35 -10.28 -1.37
CA ASN A 13 -14.09 -9.43 -2.54
C ASN A 13 -15.04 -8.22 -2.76
N SER A 14 -15.99 -7.97 -1.85
CA SER A 14 -16.99 -6.89 -1.93
C SER A 14 -16.93 -5.90 -0.77
N LYS A 15 -16.00 -6.06 0.18
CA LYS A 15 -15.84 -5.08 1.26
C LYS A 15 -15.02 -3.90 0.75
N ALA A 16 -15.64 -2.74 0.72
CA ALA A 16 -14.93 -1.50 0.42
C ALA A 16 -14.02 -1.11 1.58
N GLY A 17 -12.89 -0.49 1.27
CA GLY A 17 -12.09 0.23 2.27
C GLY A 17 -10.75 -0.40 2.65
N TYR A 18 -10.71 -1.71 2.87
CA TYR A 18 -9.50 -2.48 3.24
C TYR A 18 -9.58 -3.93 2.76
N ASP A 19 -8.44 -4.59 2.66
CA ASP A 19 -8.33 -5.94 2.08
C ASP A 19 -8.23 -7.03 3.16
N GLY A 20 -7.73 -6.70 4.36
CA GLY A 20 -7.67 -7.63 5.47
C GLY A 20 -7.53 -6.95 6.83
N ILE A 21 -7.64 -7.74 7.90
CA ILE A 21 -7.50 -7.28 9.28
C ILE A 21 -6.43 -8.12 9.99
N ASP A 22 -5.55 -7.50 10.76
CA ASP A 22 -4.58 -8.22 11.59
C ASP A 22 -5.19 -8.70 12.92
N LYS A 23 -4.41 -9.46 13.72
CA LYS A 23 -4.85 -9.94 15.03
C LYS A 23 -5.19 -8.84 16.07
N ASN A 24 -4.76 -7.61 15.83
CA ASN A 24 -4.99 -6.46 16.69
C ASN A 24 -6.15 -5.57 16.19
N ASN A 25 -6.92 -6.05 15.21
CA ASN A 25 -7.99 -5.32 14.52
C ASN A 25 -7.51 -4.14 13.65
N VAL A 26 -6.25 -4.12 13.22
CA VAL A 26 -5.73 -3.14 12.27
C VAL A 26 -6.25 -3.49 10.87
N ARG A 27 -6.99 -2.57 10.26
CA ARG A 27 -7.53 -2.70 8.89
C ARG A 27 -6.45 -2.31 7.89
N VAL A 28 -6.02 -3.25 7.07
CA VAL A 28 -4.93 -3.07 6.10
C VAL A 28 -5.48 -3.05 4.69
N GLN A 29 -5.20 -1.98 3.96
CA GLN A 29 -5.36 -1.94 2.51
C GLN A 29 -4.05 -2.37 1.84
N ILE A 30 -4.12 -3.20 0.80
CA ILE A 30 -2.97 -3.74 0.06
C ILE A 30 -2.97 -3.17 -1.35
N LYS A 31 -1.84 -2.60 -1.77
CA LYS A 31 -1.63 -2.15 -3.14
C LYS A 31 -0.33 -2.68 -3.71
N GLY A 32 -0.38 -3.23 -4.91
CA GLY A 32 0.78 -3.71 -5.67
C GLY A 32 1.06 -2.82 -6.88
N ARG A 33 2.33 -2.68 -7.25
CA ARG A 33 2.76 -2.04 -8.49
C ARG A 33 3.93 -2.79 -9.12
N ARG A 34 3.71 -3.35 -10.30
CA ARG A 34 4.77 -3.89 -11.16
C ARG A 34 5.39 -2.73 -11.95
N ILE A 35 6.70 -2.62 -11.93
CA ILE A 35 7.46 -1.71 -12.80
C ILE A 35 8.09 -2.52 -13.93
N THR A 36 8.20 -1.89 -15.10
CA THR A 36 8.82 -2.48 -16.29
C THR A 36 9.87 -1.50 -16.85
N PRO A 37 10.76 -1.95 -17.76
CA PRO A 37 11.67 -1.03 -18.45
C PRO A 37 10.96 0.16 -19.11
N ASP A 38 9.78 -0.07 -19.70
CA ASP A 38 8.94 0.97 -20.34
C ASP A 38 8.16 1.82 -19.34
N ASN A 39 7.91 1.31 -18.13
CA ASN A 39 7.18 2.04 -17.10
C ASN A 39 7.78 1.82 -15.71
N LYS A 40 8.75 2.69 -15.38
CA LYS A 40 9.45 2.70 -14.09
C LYS A 40 8.66 3.42 -12.98
N SER A 41 7.42 3.85 -13.24
CA SER A 41 6.63 4.59 -12.27
C SER A 41 6.20 3.68 -11.10
N ARG A 42 6.51 4.13 -9.88
CA ARG A 42 6.08 3.52 -8.61
C ARG A 42 4.75 4.10 -8.11
N GLN A 43 3.96 4.69 -9.01
CA GLN A 43 2.62 5.16 -8.69
C GLN A 43 1.69 3.99 -8.36
N LEU A 44 1.06 4.04 -7.20
CA LEU A 44 0.07 3.05 -6.78
C LEU A 44 -1.29 3.34 -7.44
N SER A 45 -2.18 2.34 -7.39
CA SER A 45 -3.57 2.53 -7.79
C SER A 45 -4.28 3.54 -6.87
N ALA A 46 -5.33 4.17 -7.39
CA ALA A 46 -6.09 5.20 -6.69
C ALA A 46 -6.53 4.79 -5.27
N ILE A 47 -6.35 5.70 -4.32
CA ILE A 47 -6.84 5.62 -2.94
C ILE A 47 -8.10 6.50 -2.89
N ARG A 48 -9.26 5.86 -2.92
CA ARG A 48 -10.56 6.54 -2.89
C ARG A 48 -11.04 6.65 -1.45
N LYS A 49 -11.96 7.59 -1.20
CA LYS A 49 -12.61 7.74 0.11
C LYS A 49 -11.59 7.84 1.27
N TYR A 50 -10.45 8.48 1.01
CA TYR A 50 -9.37 8.60 1.98
C TYR A 50 -9.89 9.21 3.30
N ASP A 51 -10.72 10.25 3.20
CA ASP A 51 -11.29 10.94 4.37
C ASP A 51 -12.27 10.08 5.18
N GLU A 52 -12.78 8.96 4.63
CA GLU A 52 -13.65 8.02 5.36
C GLU A 52 -12.87 7.14 6.35
N LYS A 53 -11.53 7.14 6.31
CA LYS A 53 -10.65 6.37 7.21
C LYS A 53 -11.00 4.88 7.30
N ASP A 54 -11.31 4.30 6.14
CA ASP A 54 -11.72 2.90 6.06
C ASP A 54 -10.59 1.89 6.37
N PHE A 55 -9.33 2.31 6.24
CA PHE A 55 -8.14 1.53 6.58
C PHE A 55 -7.25 2.31 7.54
N ASP A 56 -6.51 1.57 8.36
CA ASP A 56 -5.56 2.11 9.34
C ASP A 56 -4.14 2.14 8.78
N GLU A 57 -3.78 1.16 7.95
CA GLU A 57 -2.47 1.07 7.30
C GLU A 57 -2.58 0.65 5.83
N LEU A 58 -1.64 1.12 5.01
CA LEU A 58 -1.46 0.74 3.62
C LEU A 58 -0.21 -0.13 3.47
N ALA A 59 -0.39 -1.40 3.11
CA ALA A 59 0.69 -2.27 2.67
C ALA A 59 0.94 -2.06 1.16
N ALA A 60 2.09 -1.49 0.81
CA ALA A 60 2.47 -1.22 -0.58
C ALA A 60 3.64 -2.12 -1.01
N VAL A 61 3.46 -2.85 -2.12
CA VAL A 61 4.49 -3.74 -2.68
C VAL A 61 4.85 -3.32 -4.10
N ILE A 62 6.13 -3.18 -4.35
CA ILE A 62 6.69 -2.90 -5.68
C ILE A 62 7.38 -4.15 -6.18
N TYR A 63 7.01 -4.55 -7.39
CA TYR A 63 7.56 -5.68 -8.09
C TYR A 63 8.36 -5.21 -9.29
N ASP A 64 9.42 -5.92 -9.63
CA ASP A 64 10.09 -5.77 -10.92
C ASP A 64 9.31 -6.46 -12.05
N GLU A 65 9.89 -6.50 -13.25
CA GLU A 65 9.23 -7.13 -14.39
C GLU A 65 9.03 -8.64 -14.24
N ASN A 66 9.81 -9.33 -13.40
CA ASN A 66 9.71 -10.77 -13.15
C ASN A 66 8.82 -11.11 -11.95
N PHE A 67 8.16 -10.10 -11.36
CA PHE A 67 7.41 -10.21 -10.12
C PHE A 67 8.26 -10.44 -8.86
N ASP A 68 9.56 -10.15 -8.93
CA ASP A 68 10.41 -10.13 -7.75
C ASP A 68 10.15 -8.86 -6.94
N VAL A 69 10.09 -9.00 -5.62
CA VAL A 69 9.79 -7.88 -4.72
C VAL A 69 11.00 -6.94 -4.63
N ILE A 70 10.86 -5.73 -5.17
CA ILE A 70 11.85 -4.66 -5.04
C ILE A 70 11.73 -4.03 -3.65
N ASP A 71 10.52 -3.64 -3.26
CA ASP A 71 10.22 -2.98 -1.99
C ASP A 71 8.87 -3.45 -1.47
N ALA A 72 8.75 -3.59 -0.16
CA ALA A 72 7.48 -3.76 0.50
C ALA A 72 7.46 -2.96 1.80
N VAL A 73 6.47 -2.10 1.96
CA VAL A 73 6.35 -1.21 3.12
C VAL A 73 4.93 -1.20 3.68
N LEU A 74 4.82 -0.89 4.96
CA LEU A 74 3.58 -0.65 5.69
C LEU A 74 3.55 0.81 6.13
N ILE A 75 2.53 1.54 5.69
CA ILE A 75 2.44 2.99 5.80
C ILE A 75 1.18 3.35 6.60
N PRO A 76 1.29 4.07 7.74
CA PRO A 76 0.12 4.53 8.48
C PRO A 76 -0.78 5.45 7.65
N HIS A 77 -2.09 5.42 7.91
CA HIS A 77 -3.08 6.21 7.17
C HIS A 77 -2.71 7.70 7.09
N GLU A 78 -2.31 8.32 8.20
CA GLU A 78 -1.87 9.73 8.24
C GLU A 78 -0.69 10.02 7.28
N VAL A 79 0.29 9.12 7.21
CA VAL A 79 1.45 9.24 6.33
C VAL A 79 0.99 9.14 4.87
N VAL A 80 0.02 8.29 4.56
CA VAL A 80 -0.57 8.25 3.22
C VAL A 80 -1.12 9.64 2.84
N GLY A 81 -1.85 10.32 3.72
CA GLY A 81 -2.38 11.66 3.44
C GLY A 81 -1.33 12.75 3.29
N GLU A 82 -0.23 12.67 4.04
CA GLU A 82 0.87 13.64 3.97
C GLU A 82 1.63 13.58 2.64
N TYR A 83 1.79 12.37 2.07
CA TYR A 83 2.58 12.16 0.85
C TYR A 83 1.75 11.95 -0.42
N ALA A 84 0.46 11.60 -0.31
CA ALA A 84 -0.40 11.42 -1.47
C ALA A 84 -0.95 12.76 -1.98
N SER A 85 -1.07 12.89 -3.29
CA SER A 85 -1.68 14.06 -3.93
C SER A 85 -3.12 13.75 -4.32
N PHE A 86 -4.07 14.57 -3.89
CA PHE A 86 -5.45 14.47 -4.39
C PHE A 86 -5.53 14.87 -5.87
N ARG A 87 -6.25 14.06 -6.66
CA ARG A 87 -6.48 14.29 -8.09
C ARG A 87 -7.98 14.35 -8.37
N LYS A 88 -8.48 15.57 -8.63
CA LYS A 88 -9.91 15.84 -8.88
C LYS A 88 -10.49 15.00 -10.02
N HIS A 89 -9.76 14.82 -11.12
CA HIS A 89 -10.25 14.07 -12.29
C HIS A 89 -10.60 12.60 -11.99
N VAL A 90 -9.87 11.96 -11.07
CA VAL A 90 -10.11 10.56 -10.65
C VAL A 90 -10.79 10.46 -9.29
N ASN A 91 -11.10 11.60 -8.67
CA ASN A 91 -11.63 11.74 -7.31
C ASN A 91 -10.95 10.83 -6.29
N ALA A 92 -9.61 10.87 -6.26
CA ALA A 92 -8.80 9.98 -5.44
C ALA A 92 -7.45 10.59 -5.07
N HIS A 93 -6.87 10.08 -3.99
CA HIS A 93 -5.48 10.30 -3.64
C HIS A 93 -4.57 9.38 -4.45
N ILE A 94 -3.50 9.95 -5.00
CA ILE A 94 -2.48 9.23 -5.75
C ILE A 94 -1.19 9.28 -4.95
N LEU A 95 -0.70 8.10 -4.55
CA LEU A 95 0.57 7.94 -3.87
C LEU A 95 1.62 7.38 -4.84
N ILE A 96 2.79 8.01 -4.87
CA ILE A 96 3.96 7.51 -5.60
C ILE A 96 4.97 7.05 -4.56
N LEU A 97 5.27 5.75 -4.53
CA LEU A 97 6.17 5.19 -3.55
C LEU A 97 7.63 5.43 -3.95
N LYS A 98 8.10 6.67 -3.79
CA LYS A 98 9.47 7.10 -4.13
C LYS A 98 9.85 8.31 -3.28
N GLY A 99 11.13 8.45 -2.96
CA GLY A 99 11.65 9.66 -2.30
C GLY A 99 11.39 9.64 -0.78
N PRO A 100 11.09 10.79 -0.16
CA PRO A 100 11.11 10.93 1.30
C PRO A 100 10.20 9.99 2.08
N ILE A 101 9.08 9.53 1.49
CA ILE A 101 8.20 8.53 2.13
C ILE A 101 8.94 7.23 2.46
N LEU A 102 9.93 6.82 1.67
CA LEU A 102 10.72 5.61 1.92
C LEU A 102 11.68 5.76 3.11
N SER A 103 11.96 6.99 3.53
CA SER A 103 12.82 7.32 4.67
C SER A 103 12.03 7.87 5.86
N ASP A 104 10.70 7.97 5.78
CA ASP A 104 9.88 8.41 6.90
C ASP A 104 9.92 7.34 7.99
N ARG A 105 10.32 7.73 9.21
CA ARG A 105 10.47 6.82 10.36
C ARG A 105 9.20 6.06 10.75
N ARG A 106 8.03 6.55 10.33
CA ARG A 106 6.72 5.90 10.58
C ARG A 106 6.44 4.79 9.56
N VAL A 107 7.14 4.77 8.43
CA VAL A 107 7.00 3.76 7.39
C VAL A 107 7.86 2.56 7.74
N LYS A 108 7.23 1.39 7.86
CA LYS A 108 7.91 0.15 8.23
C LYS A 108 8.24 -0.67 6.98
N CYS A 109 9.49 -1.10 6.83
CA CYS A 109 9.85 -2.09 5.83
C CYS A 109 9.28 -3.47 6.23
N ILE A 110 8.59 -4.13 5.30
CA ILE A 110 8.04 -5.49 5.46
C ILE A 110 8.57 -6.46 4.39
N LYS A 111 9.60 -6.05 3.62
CA LYS A 111 10.15 -6.83 2.52
C LYS A 111 10.60 -8.22 2.94
N GLU A 112 11.33 -8.34 4.04
CA GLU A 112 11.81 -9.63 4.55
C GLU A 112 10.66 -10.60 4.85
N ALA A 113 9.61 -10.11 5.52
CA ALA A 113 8.44 -10.93 5.84
C ALA A 113 7.62 -11.32 4.60
N VAL A 114 7.66 -10.49 3.56
CA VAL A 114 6.96 -10.75 2.29
C VAL A 114 7.72 -11.74 1.41
N CYS A 115 9.06 -11.82 1.54
CA CYS A 115 9.91 -12.70 0.74
C CYS A 115 10.27 -14.02 1.44
N SER A 116 9.77 -14.26 2.65
CA SER A 116 10.05 -15.47 3.45
C SER A 116 9.10 -16.64 3.23
#